data_AF-A0A1F6VDR0-F1
#
_entry.id   AF-A0A1F6VDR0-F1
#
_cell.length_a   1.000
_cell.length_b   1.000
_cell.length_c   1.000
_cell.angle_alpha   90.00
_cell.angle_beta   90.00
_cell.angle_gamma   90.00
#
_symmetry.space_group_name_H-M   'P 1'
#
loop_
_entity.id
_entity.type
_entity.pdbx_description
1 polymer ?
#
loop_
_entity_poly.entity_id
_entity_poly.type
_entity_poly.pdbx_seq_one_letter_code
_entity_poly.pdbx_strand_id
1 'polypeptide(L)'
;MHGFKSLDHLHYQVGNFRTSVDGQRAKVRCYGIAYHYRAKIAAAVKSRIFVSASDIDLSAQSDRWRIGLLKFNLKFIGGNLELEKAT
;
A
#
# COMPACT_ATOMS: atom_id res chain seq x y z
N MET A 1 12.06 1.33 11.79
CA MET A 1 10.84 1.05 10.99
C MET A 1 9.68 0.89 11.97
N HIS A 2 8.92 1.96 12.27
CA HIS A 2 7.88 1.96 13.31
C HIS A 2 6.48 2.36 12.83
N GLY A 3 6.31 2.64 11.53
CA GLY A 3 5.10 3.26 10.98
C GLY A 3 3.80 2.46 11.11
N PHE A 4 3.87 1.17 11.43
CA PHE A 4 2.69 0.30 11.58
C PHE A 4 2.54 -0.29 13.00
N LYS A 5 3.39 0.10 13.95
CA LYS A 5 3.46 -0.55 15.27
C LYS A 5 2.16 -0.42 16.08
N SER A 6 1.39 0.64 15.86
CA SER A 6 0.12 0.88 16.55
C SER A 6 -1.09 0.16 15.95
N LEU A 7 -0.91 -0.50 14.79
CA LEU A 7 -1.98 -1.23 14.11
C LEU A 7 -2.04 -2.66 14.62
N ASP A 8 -3.27 -3.14 14.87
CA ASP A 8 -3.49 -4.54 15.21
C ASP A 8 -3.47 -5.41 13.95
N HIS A 9 -4.04 -4.89 12.86
CA HIS A 9 -4.05 -5.55 11.56
C HIS A 9 -3.80 -4.56 10.42
N LEU A 10 -3.12 -5.06 9.38
CA LEU A 10 -2.91 -4.38 8.11
C LEU A 10 -3.17 -5.35 6.97
N HIS A 11 -3.90 -4.91 5.96
CA HIS A 11 -4.09 -5.65 4.71
C HIS A 11 -3.78 -4.72 3.53
N TYR A 12 -2.89 -5.14 2.63
CA TYR A 12 -2.63 -4.43 1.38
C TYR A 12 -2.94 -5.35 0.22
N GLN A 13 -4.01 -5.02 -0.51
CA GLN A 13 -4.43 -5.75 -1.68
C GLN A 13 -4.11 -4.93 -2.92
N VAL A 14 -3.45 -5.58 -3.88
CA VAL A 14 -3.12 -5.00 -5.18
C VAL A 14 -3.63 -5.90 -6.30
N GLY A 15 -4.03 -5.28 -7.41
CA GLY A 15 -4.58 -6.00 -8.55
C GLY A 15 -4.57 -5.17 -9.83
N ASN A 16 -5.15 -5.75 -10.88
CA ASN A 16 -5.29 -5.14 -12.20
C ASN A 16 -3.94 -4.64 -12.74
N PHE A 17 -2.94 -5.52 -12.70
CA PHE A 17 -1.59 -5.20 -13.12
C PHE A 17 -1.52 -4.99 -14.63
N ARG A 18 -0.98 -3.85 -15.04
CA ARG A 18 -0.53 -3.59 -16.39
C ARG A 18 0.98 -3.53 -16.38
N THR A 19 1.62 -4.52 -16.98
CA THR A 19 3.08 -4.70 -16.97
C THR A 19 3.65 -4.53 -18.37
N SER A 20 4.75 -3.79 -18.48
CA SER A 20 5.59 -3.73 -19.68
C SER A 20 7.02 -4.10 -19.30
N VAL A 21 7.60 -5.08 -20.00
CA VAL A 21 8.97 -5.57 -19.77
C VAL A 21 9.85 -5.16 -20.95
N ASP A 22 11.02 -4.61 -20.65
CA ASP A 22 12.07 -4.24 -21.60
C ASP A 22 13.42 -4.75 -21.08
N GLY A 23 13.83 -5.92 -21.58
CA GLY A 23 15.04 -6.62 -21.15
C GLY A 23 15.06 -6.85 -19.63
N GLN A 24 16.01 -6.21 -18.95
CA GLN A 24 16.20 -6.29 -17.50
C GLN A 24 15.43 -5.20 -16.72
N ARG A 25 14.48 -4.51 -17.36
CA ARG A 25 13.63 -3.50 -16.71
C ARG A 25 12.16 -3.85 -16.93
N ALA A 26 11.32 -3.53 -15.95
CA ALA A 26 9.88 -3.58 -16.14
C ALA A 26 9.20 -2.41 -15.45
N LYS A 27 8.10 -1.95 -16.03
CA LYS A 27 7.19 -0.98 -15.42
C LYS A 27 5.87 -1.68 -15.16
N VAL A 28 5.36 -1.53 -13.94
CA VAL A 28 4.08 -2.11 -13.52
C VAL A 28 3.19 -1.00 -13.00
N ARG A 29 1.98 -0.90 -13.55
CA ARG A 29 0.92 -0.09 -12.97
C ARG A 29 -0.15 -1.00 -12.37
N CYS A 30 -0.58 -0.71 -11.16
CA CYS A 30 -1.64 -1.48 -10.51
C CYS A 30 -2.56 -0.59 -9.67
N TYR A 31 -3.70 -1.13 -9.26
CA TYR A 31 -4.57 -0.49 -8.27
C TYR A 31 -4.41 -1.18 -6.92
N GLY A 32 -4.50 -0.39 -5.86
CA GLY A 32 -4.30 -0.84 -4.49
C GLY A 32 -5.40 -0.37 -3.55
N ILE A 33 -5.70 -1.21 -2.56
CA ILE A 33 -6.48 -0.85 -1.37
C ILE A 33 -5.69 -1.30 -0.13
N ALA A 34 -5.43 -0.35 0.78
CA ALA A 34 -4.82 -0.65 2.08
C ALA A 34 -5.84 -0.45 3.20
N TYR A 35 -5.96 -1.43 4.10
CA TYR A 35 -6.73 -1.35 5.33
C TYR A 35 -5.79 -1.31 6.52
N HIS A 36 -5.95 -0.31 7.36
CA HIS A 36 -5.37 -0.24 8.68
C HIS A 36 -6.48 -0.43 9.71
N TYR A 37 -6.26 -1.25 10.74
CA TYR A 37 -7.26 -1.53 11.75
C TYR A 37 -6.68 -1.53 13.16
N ARG A 38 -7.43 -0.97 14.11
CA ARG A 38 -7.14 -0.98 15.55
C ARG A 38 -8.38 -1.42 16.33
N ALA A 39 -8.32 -2.58 16.96
CA ALA A 39 -9.42 -3.19 17.70
C ALA A 39 -9.68 -2.50 19.04
N LYS A 40 -8.60 -2.07 19.73
CA LYS A 40 -8.62 -1.67 21.15
C LYS A 40 -8.72 -0.16 21.39
N ILE A 41 -9.29 0.59 20.45
CA ILE A 41 -9.55 2.03 20.60
C ILE A 41 -11.02 2.30 20.90
N ALA A 42 -11.30 3.39 21.60
CA ALA A 42 -12.65 3.85 21.94
C ALA A 42 -13.38 4.51 20.75
N ALA A 43 -12.66 4.91 19.70
CA ALA A 43 -13.28 5.50 18.52
C ALA A 43 -14.27 4.54 17.85
N ALA A 44 -15.42 5.07 17.43
CA ALA A 44 -16.47 4.30 16.78
C ALA A 44 -16.01 3.69 15.44
N VAL A 45 -15.23 4.43 14.64
CA VAL A 45 -14.64 3.92 13.40
C VAL A 45 -13.21 3.45 13.67
N LYS A 46 -13.01 2.14 13.55
CA LYS A 46 -11.77 1.43 13.91
C LYS A 46 -10.80 1.18 12.76
N SER A 47 -11.13 1.67 11.56
CA SER A 47 -10.36 1.44 10.34
C SER A 47 -10.03 2.72 9.59
N ARG A 48 -8.87 2.73 8.93
CA ARG A 48 -8.48 3.73 7.93
C ARG A 48 -8.19 3.01 6.63
N ILE A 49 -8.77 3.50 5.53
CA ILE A 49 -8.72 2.85 4.22
C ILE A 49 -8.04 3.79 3.24
N PHE A 50 -7.09 3.27 2.45
CA PHE A 50 -6.42 4.01 1.39
C PHE A 50 -6.75 3.36 0.06
N VAL A 51 -7.25 4.14 -0.90
CA VAL A 51 -7.48 3.68 -2.27
C VAL A 51 -6.50 4.39 -3.19
N SER A 52 -5.76 3.61 -3.98
CA SER A 52 -4.64 4.14 -4.76
C SER A 52 -4.47 3.47 -6.13
N ALA A 53 -3.63 4.10 -6.94
CA ALA A 53 -2.88 3.43 -8.00
C ALA A 53 -1.39 3.46 -7.63
N SER A 54 -0.61 2.50 -8.10
CA SER A 54 0.84 2.51 -7.93
C SER A 54 1.54 2.36 -9.28
N ASP A 55 2.62 3.12 -9.47
CA ASP A 55 3.58 2.90 -10.54
C ASP A 55 4.85 2.31 -9.93
N ILE A 56 5.29 1.16 -10.43
CA ILE A 56 6.39 0.37 -9.88
C ILE A 56 7.42 0.16 -10.98
N ASP A 57 8.66 0.61 -10.74
CA ASP A 57 9.79 0.27 -11.61
C ASP A 57 10.56 -0.90 -11.00
N LEU A 58 10.76 -1.92 -11.83
CA LEU A 58 11.47 -3.13 -11.50
C LEU A 58 12.77 -3.20 -12.30
N SER A 59 13.84 -3.69 -11.67
CA SER A 59 15.05 -4.11 -12.36
C SER A 59 15.36 -5.57 -12.06
N ALA A 60 15.75 -6.32 -13.08
CA ALA A 60 16.27 -7.66 -12.90
C ALA A 60 17.69 -7.57 -12.34
N GLN A 61 17.93 -8.25 -11.23
CA GLN A 61 19.25 -8.43 -10.65
C GLN A 61 19.48 -9.93 -10.51
N SER A 62 20.44 -10.46 -11.26
CA SER A 62 20.73 -11.89 -11.30
C SER A 62 19.52 -12.68 -11.82
N ASP A 63 18.82 -13.39 -10.95
CA ASP A 63 17.70 -14.30 -11.20
C ASP A 63 16.36 -13.78 -10.64
N ARG A 64 16.32 -12.53 -10.17
CA ARG A 64 15.13 -11.95 -9.52
C ARG A 64 14.86 -10.52 -9.94
N TRP A 65 13.58 -10.19 -10.03
CA TRP A 65 13.12 -8.82 -10.14
C TRP A 65 13.14 -8.14 -8.77
N ARG A 66 13.59 -6.89 -8.73
CA ARG A 66 13.56 -6.06 -7.54
C ARG A 66 12.85 -4.75 -7.83
N ILE A 67 12.07 -4.28 -6.85
CA ILE A 67 11.47 -2.95 -6.89
C ILE A 67 12.57 -1.93 -6.67
N GLY A 68 12.84 -1.12 -7.69
CA GLY A 68 13.74 0.04 -7.61
C GLY A 68 12.99 1.32 -7.26
N LEU A 69 11.72 1.43 -7.67
CA LEU A 69 10.84 2.56 -7.35
C LEU A 69 9.42 2.05 -7.09
N LEU A 70 8.80 2.59 -6.04
CA LEU A 70 7.36 2.48 -5.80
C LEU A 70 6.80 3.89 -5.65
N LYS A 71 6.02 4.35 -6.64
CA LYS A 71 5.27 5.60 -6.57
C LYS A 71 3.82 5.29 -6.21
N PHE A 72 3.42 5.65 -5.00
CA PHE A 72 2.05 5.52 -4.54
C PHE A 72 1.23 6.77 -4.91
N ASN A 73 0.24 6.60 -5.78
CA ASN A 73 -0.68 7.65 -6.21
C ASN A 73 -2.01 7.49 -5.46
N LEU A 74 -2.16 8.23 -4.36
CA LEU A 74 -3.37 8.23 -3.55
C LEU A 74 -4.55 8.79 -4.36
N LYS A 75 -5.68 8.09 -4.38
CA LYS A 75 -6.94 8.58 -4.94
C LYS A 75 -7.82 9.20 -3.86
N PHE A 76 -8.03 8.47 -2.77
CA PHE A 76 -8.73 8.98 -1.59
C PHE A 76 -8.39 8.15 -0.34
N ILE A 77 -8.66 8.73 0.83
CA ILE A 77 -8.59 8.07 2.13
C ILE A 77 -10.00 8.10 2.73
N GLY A 78 -10.42 7.00 3.35
CA GLY A 78 -11.70 6.88 4.05
C GLY A 78 -11.53 6.31 5.46
N GLY A 79 -12.63 6.34 6.22
CA GLY A 79 -12.66 5.86 7.61
C GLY A 79 -12.12 6.89 8.59
N ASN A 80 -11.43 6.42 9.63
CA ASN A 80 -10.87 7.27 10.68
C ASN A 80 -9.49 7.80 10.28
N LEU A 81 -9.41 9.07 9.86
CA LEU A 81 -8.14 9.68 9.46
C LEU A 81 -7.16 9.81 10.63
N GLU A 82 -7.69 9.98 11.84
CA GLU A 82 -6.98 10.14 13.10
C GLU A 82 -6.79 8.79 13.84
N LEU A 83 -6.80 7.67 13.12
CA LEU A 83 -6.75 6.32 13.69
C LEU A 83 -5.57 6.13 14.65
N GLU A 84 -4.45 6.82 14.45
CA GLU A 84 -3.25 6.74 15.31
C GLU A 84 -3.39 7.47 16.64
N LYS A 85 -4.22 8.50 16.70
CA LYS A 85 -4.47 9.29 17.92
C LYS A 85 -5.64 8.76 18.73
N ALA A 86 -6.45 7.88 18.15
CA ALA A 86 -7.56 7.26 18.84
C ALA A 86 -7.04 6.44 20.05
N THR A 87 -7.48 6.82 21.24
CA THR A 87 -7.27 6.08 22.49
C THR A 87 -8.35 5.04 22.69
#